data_AF-A0A7X9DRE6-F1
#
_entry.id   AF-A0A7X9DRE6-F1
#
_cell.length_a   1.000
_cell.length_b   1.000
_cell.length_c   1.000
_cell.angle_alpha   90.00
_cell.angle_beta   90.00
_cell.angle_gamma   90.00
#
_symmetry.space_group_name_H-M   'P 1'
#
loop_
_entity.id
_entity.type
_entity.pdbx_description
1 polymer ?
#
loop_
_entity_poly.entity_id
_entity_poly.type
_entity_poly.pdbx_seq_one_letter_code
_entity_poly.pdbx_strand_id
1 'polypeptide(L)'
;YFKKHNALNLINDMPVDQVKSVRWYIDCGDDDFLFEGNSLVHIAMRKKQIPHEFRIRDGAHNWTYWRESLPEVLHFVSEAFHQY
;
A
#
# COMPACT_ATOMS: atom_id res chain seq x y z
N TYR A 1 12.75 18.98 3.85
CA TYR A 1 13.04 17.84 2.94
C TYR A 1 12.14 16.64 3.23
N PHE A 2 12.16 16.07 4.45
CA PHE A 2 11.37 14.90 4.85
C PHE A 2 9.87 14.97 4.51
N LYS A 3 9.18 16.07 4.87
CA LYS A 3 7.74 16.23 4.58
C LYS A 3 7.38 16.04 3.10
N LYS A 4 8.24 16.50 2.18
CA LYS A 4 7.99 16.41 0.73
C LYS A 4 8.22 15.01 0.15
N HIS A 5 8.84 14.09 0.88
CA HIS A 5 9.26 12.78 0.37
C HIS A 5 8.80 11.62 1.26
N ASN A 6 7.91 11.89 2.21
CA ASN A 6 7.33 10.88 3.07
C ASN A 6 5.93 10.53 2.58
N ALA A 7 5.64 9.24 2.40
CA ALA A 7 4.40 8.75 1.80
C ALA A 7 3.15 9.26 2.52
N LEU A 8 3.12 9.25 3.86
CA LEU A 8 1.97 9.73 4.64
C LEU A 8 1.69 11.21 4.39
N ASN A 9 2.73 12.05 4.37
CA ASN A 9 2.58 13.47 4.07
C ASN A 9 2.08 13.69 2.63
N LEU A 10 2.62 12.94 1.66
CA LEU A 10 2.17 13.02 0.26
C LEU A 10 0.70 12.63 0.11
N ILE A 11 0.27 11.53 0.73
CA ILE A 11 -1.14 11.12 0.73
C ILE A 11 -2.04 12.19 1.38
N ASN A 12 -1.54 12.89 2.40
CA ASN A 12 -2.27 13.96 3.06
C ASN A 12 -2.35 15.26 2.26
N ASP A 13 -1.32 15.59 1.49
CA ASP A 13 -1.19 16.90 0.82
C ASP A 13 -1.62 16.87 -0.65
N MET A 14 -1.58 15.71 -1.32
CA MET A 14 -1.96 15.59 -2.73
C MET A 14 -3.47 15.72 -2.95
N PRO A 15 -3.92 16.26 -4.11
CA PRO A 15 -5.32 16.25 -4.51
C PRO A 15 -5.87 14.82 -4.53
N VAL A 16 -7.02 14.60 -3.89
CA VAL A 16 -7.59 13.25 -3.72
C VAL A 16 -7.82 12.54 -5.05
N ASP A 17 -8.29 13.26 -6.07
CA ASP A 17 -8.56 12.69 -7.39
C ASP A 17 -7.29 12.21 -8.09
N GLN A 18 -6.15 12.88 -7.85
CA GLN A 18 -4.86 12.44 -8.37
C GLN A 18 -4.39 11.15 -7.69
N VAL A 19 -4.62 10.99 -6.38
CA VAL A 19 -4.26 9.75 -5.69
C VAL A 19 -5.20 8.61 -6.10
N LYS A 20 -6.49 8.91 -6.32
CA LYS A 20 -7.49 7.94 -6.79
C LYS A 20 -7.29 7.45 -8.23
N SER A 21 -6.47 8.13 -9.04
CA SER A 21 -6.19 7.70 -10.41
C SER A 21 -5.30 6.46 -10.50
N VAL A 22 -4.82 5.94 -9.36
CA VAL A 22 -3.96 4.76 -9.26
C VAL A 22 -4.68 3.67 -8.48
N ARG A 23 -4.52 2.40 -8.89
CA ARG A 23 -4.93 1.24 -8.08
C ARG A 23 -3.82 0.91 -7.09
N TRP A 24 -4.14 0.99 -5.80
CA TRP A 24 -3.17 0.80 -4.72
C TRP A 24 -3.30 -0.57 -4.06
N TYR A 25 -2.16 -1.20 -3.80
CA TYR A 25 -2.05 -2.43 -3.03
C TYR A 25 -0.89 -2.25 -2.04
N ILE A 26 -1.20 -2.37 -0.74
CA ILE A 26 -0.24 -2.22 0.36
C ILE A 26 -0.19 -3.55 1.09
N ASP A 27 1.02 -4.10 1.23
CA ASP A 27 1.26 -5.43 1.78
C ASP A 27 2.50 -5.41 2.66
N CYS A 28 2.33 -5.73 3.94
CA CYS A 28 3.39 -5.61 4.94
C CYS A 28 3.21 -6.67 6.04
N GLY A 29 4.32 -7.23 6.51
CA GLY A 29 4.31 -8.15 7.63
C GLY A 29 4.00 -7.45 8.94
N ASP A 30 3.37 -8.14 9.89
CA ASP A 30 3.07 -7.60 11.23
C ASP A 30 4.31 -7.44 12.13
N ASP A 31 5.34 -8.28 11.92
CA ASP A 31 6.65 -8.17 12.57
C ASP A 31 7.65 -7.28 11.78
N ASP A 32 7.24 -6.70 10.66
CA ASP A 32 8.07 -5.75 9.89
C ASP A 32 8.18 -4.41 10.62
N PHE A 33 9.38 -3.88 10.82
CA PHE A 33 9.59 -2.57 11.48
C PHE A 33 8.94 -1.39 10.72
N LEU A 34 8.47 -1.59 9.48
CA LEU A 34 7.73 -0.62 8.69
C LEU A 34 6.19 -0.74 8.82
N PHE A 35 5.68 -1.68 9.62
CA PHE A 35 4.23 -1.93 9.72
C PHE A 35 3.45 -0.67 10.16
N GLU A 36 3.99 0.11 11.10
CA GLU A 36 3.34 1.31 11.62
C GLU A 36 3.17 2.37 10.51
N GLY A 37 4.22 2.58 9.71
CA GLY A 37 4.21 3.52 8.60
C GLY A 37 3.18 3.15 7.53
N ASN A 38 3.13 1.86 7.16
CA ASN A 38 2.14 1.34 6.22
C ASN A 38 0.70 1.46 6.76
N SER A 39 0.51 1.19 8.06
CA SER A 39 -0.79 1.31 8.72
C SER A 39 -1.28 2.76 8.77
N LEU A 40 -0.40 3.72 9.02
CA LEU A 40 -0.74 5.15 8.99
C LEU A 40 -1.15 5.61 7.59
N VAL A 41 -0.46 5.14 6.55
CA VAL A 41 -0.84 5.39 5.15
C VAL A 41 -2.22 4.81 4.85
N HIS A 42 -2.46 3.55 5.21
CA HIS A 42 -3.78 2.91 5.07
C HIS A 42 -4.88 3.74 5.75
N ILE A 43 -4.70 4.12 7.02
CA ILE A 43 -5.67 4.91 7.77
C ILE A 43 -5.95 6.25 7.09
N ALA A 44 -4.92 6.95 6.62
CA ALA A 44 -5.07 8.22 5.90
C ALA A 44 -5.86 8.04 4.60
N MET A 45 -5.54 7.01 3.80
CA MET A 45 -6.26 6.70 2.56
C MET A 45 -7.72 6.32 2.82
N ARG A 46 -8.01 5.54 3.88
CA ARG A 46 -9.38 5.17 4.28
C ARG A 46 -10.21 6.40 4.68
N LYS A 47 -9.64 7.30 5.49
CA LYS A 47 -10.32 8.55 5.88
C LYS A 47 -10.68 9.44 4.69
N LYS A 48 -9.84 9.43 3.64
CA LYS A 48 -10.06 10.16 2.39
C LYS A 48 -10.88 9.37 1.35
N GLN A 49 -11.39 8.19 1.70
CA GLN A 49 -12.14 7.31 0.80
C GLN A 49 -11.39 6.98 -0.50
N ILE A 50 -10.07 6.83 -0.43
CA ILE A 50 -9.23 6.43 -1.57
C ILE A 50 -9.29 4.90 -1.66
N PRO A 51 -9.72 4.31 -2.80
CA PRO A 51 -9.72 2.86 -2.97
C PRO A 51 -8.31 2.28 -2.93
N HIS A 52 -8.10 1.27 -2.10
CA HIS A 52 -6.84 0.54 -1.99
C HIS A 52 -7.08 -0.81 -1.31
N GLU A 53 -6.20 -1.76 -1.59
CA GLU A 53 -6.08 -2.99 -0.80
C GLU A 53 -4.99 -2.83 0.25
N PHE A 54 -5.26 -3.35 1.45
CA PHE A 54 -4.32 -3.36 2.56
C PHE A 54 -4.30 -4.76 3.18
N ARG A 55 -3.15 -5.41 3.17
CA ARG A 55 -2.93 -6.73 3.73
C ARG A 55 -1.82 -6.66 4.77
N ILE A 56 -2.12 -7.24 5.93
CA ILE A 56 -1.16 -7.54 6.98
C ILE A 56 -1.21 -9.04 7.21
N ARG A 57 -0.05 -9.69 7.27
CA ARG A 57 0.09 -11.14 7.52
C ARG A 57 1.28 -11.37 8.43
N ASP A 58 1.31 -12.55 9.05
CA ASP A 58 2.45 -13.01 9.84
C ASP A 58 3.75 -12.94 9.02
N GLY A 59 4.74 -12.20 9.53
CA GLY A 59 6.08 -12.17 8.97
C GLY A 59 6.80 -10.83 9.10
N ALA A 60 8.09 -10.84 8.76
CA ALA A 60 9.00 -9.71 8.95
C ALA A 60 9.58 -9.18 7.63
N HIS A 61 10.47 -8.20 7.71
CA HIS A 61 11.13 -7.55 6.57
C HIS A 61 12.17 -8.47 5.88
N ASN A 62 11.71 -9.53 5.22
CA ASN A 62 12.58 -10.55 4.64
C ASN A 62 12.04 -11.19 3.36
N TRP A 63 12.93 -11.92 2.66
CA TRP A 63 12.63 -12.59 1.40
C TRP A 63 11.63 -13.74 1.49
N THR A 64 11.43 -14.34 2.66
CA THR A 64 10.42 -15.38 2.84
C THR A 64 9.04 -14.75 2.74
N TYR A 65 8.78 -13.69 3.51
CA TYR A 65 7.53 -12.93 3.44
C TYR A 65 7.25 -12.42 2.03
N TRP A 66 8.25 -11.80 1.37
CA TRP A 66 8.05 -11.25 0.02
C TRP A 66 7.77 -12.32 -1.04
N ARG A 67 8.38 -13.51 -0.94
CA ARG A 67 8.09 -14.62 -1.87
C ARG A 67 6.68 -15.17 -1.72
N GLU A 68 6.17 -15.23 -0.50
CA GLU A 68 4.78 -15.66 -0.23
C GLU A 68 3.77 -14.59 -0.67
N SER A 69 4.14 -13.32 -0.57
CA SER A 69 3.29 -12.19 -0.95
C SER A 69 3.22 -11.97 -2.47
N LEU A 70 4.27 -12.35 -3.20
CA LEU A 70 4.43 -12.04 -4.62
C LEU A 70 3.30 -12.57 -5.52
N PRO A 71 2.81 -13.81 -5.39
CA PRO A 71 1.69 -14.30 -6.20
C PRO A 71 0.43 -13.44 -6.08
N GLU A 72 0.08 -13.01 -4.87
CA GLU A 72 -1.09 -12.15 -4.62
C GLU A 72 -0.93 -10.76 -5.24
N VAL A 73 0.25 -10.15 -5.10
CA VAL A 73 0.56 -8.86 -5.73
C VAL A 73 0.48 -8.97 -7.26
N LEU A 74 1.05 -10.03 -7.84
CA LEU A 74 1.00 -10.25 -9.29
C LEU A 74 -0.43 -10.48 -9.78
N HIS A 75 -1.25 -11.21 -9.02
CA HIS A 75 -2.66 -11.39 -9.34
C HIS A 75 -3.41 -10.04 -9.37
N PHE A 76 -3.26 -9.23 -8.32
CA PHE A 76 -3.85 -7.87 -8.26
C PHE A 76 -3.45 -7.01 -9.46
N VAL A 77 -2.17 -7.03 -9.82
CA VAL A 77 -1.64 -6.27 -10.96
C VAL A 77 -2.24 -6.80 -12.27
N SER A 78 -2.28 -8.12 -12.46
CA SER A 78 -2.84 -8.75 -13.65
C SER A 78 -4.32 -8.42 -13.85
N GLU A 79 -5.12 -8.38 -12.78
CA GLU A 79 -6.53 -7.95 -12.85
C GLU A 79 -6.72 -6.52 -13.39
N ALA A 80 -5.71 -5.65 -13.26
CA ALA A 80 -5.77 -4.30 -13.82
C ALA A 80 -5.53 -4.25 -15.34
N PHE A 81 -4.90 -5.28 -15.91
CA PHE A 81 -4.60 -5.37 -17.34
C PHE A 81 -5.57 -6.24 -18.12
N HIS A 82 -6.42 -7.02 -17.45
CA HIS A 82 -7.52 -7.71 -18.11
C HIS A 82 -8.56 -6.70 -18.60
N GLN A 83 -8.48 -6.36 -19.88
CA GLN A 83 -9.60 -5.77 -20.62
C GLN A 83 -10.64 -6.86 -20.88
N TYR A 84 -11.90 -6.59 -20.55
CA TYR A 84 -13.04 -7.31 -21.15
C TYR A 84 -13.32 -6.76 -22.55
#